data_AF-A0A3P7DHM9-F1
#
_entry.id   AF-A0A3P7DHM9-F1
#
_cell.length_a   1.000
_cell.length_b   1.000
_cell.length_c   1.000
_cell.angle_alpha   90.00
_cell.angle_beta   90.00
_cell.angle_gamma   90.00
#
_symmetry.space_group_name_H-M   'P 1'
#
loop_
_entity.id
_entity.type
_entity.pdbx_description
1 polymer ?
#
loop_
_entity_poly.entity_id
_entity_poly.type
_entity_poly.pdbx_seq_one_letter_code
_entity_poly.pdbx_strand_id
1 'polypeptide(L)'
;REWDIVTDVYRSDEVSELKHAVALIVSWKARSGDSVHIAADMTEMLLRAIIMDKETKNDDWFKIGNVKLAYCTAIIRLVNVL
;
A
#
# COMPACT_ATOMS: atom_id res chain seq x y z
N ARG A 1 14.66 -10.56 -6.95
CA ARG A 1 14.31 -11.29 -5.72
C ARG A 1 13.36 -10.51 -4.83
N GLU A 2 13.71 -9.32 -4.32
CA GLU A 2 12.77 -8.57 -3.45
C GLU A 2 11.54 -8.07 -4.21
N TRP A 3 11.71 -7.60 -5.46
CA TRP A 3 10.58 -7.21 -6.32
C TRP A 3 9.60 -8.35 -6.56
N ASP A 4 10.11 -9.55 -6.84
CA ASP A 4 9.30 -10.75 -7.07
C ASP A 4 8.45 -11.09 -5.84
N ILE A 5 9.04 -10.98 -4.63
CA ILE A 5 8.31 -11.14 -3.37
C ILE A 5 7.19 -10.10 -3.26
N VAL A 6 7.47 -8.83 -3.54
CA VAL A 6 6.43 -7.78 -3.48
C VAL A 6 5.32 -8.05 -4.49
N THR A 7 5.63 -8.50 -5.70
CA THR A 7 4.60 -8.81 -6.71
C THR A 7 3.74 -10.02 -6.35
N ASP A 8 4.32 -11.04 -5.73
CA ASP A 8 3.59 -12.22 -5.27
C ASP A 8 2.71 -11.86 -4.06
N VAL A 9 3.31 -11.20 -3.06
CA VAL A 9 2.64 -10.79 -1.82
C VAL A 9 1.54 -9.77 -2.07
N TYR A 10 1.68 -8.91 -3.09
CA TYR A 10 0.64 -7.93 -3.45
C TYR A 10 -0.71 -8.59 -3.77
N ARG A 11 -0.70 -9.85 -4.21
CA ARG A 11 -1.91 -10.64 -4.52
C ARG A 11 -2.41 -11.45 -3.33
N SER A 12 -1.75 -11.37 -2.18
CA SER A 12 -2.12 -12.13 -1.00
C SER A 12 -3.36 -11.55 -0.33
N ASP A 13 -4.19 -12.43 0.21
CA ASP A 13 -5.29 -12.05 1.09
C ASP A 13 -4.88 -11.88 2.55
N GLU A 14 -3.67 -12.34 2.91
CA GLU A 14 -3.16 -12.33 4.27
C GLU A 14 -2.56 -10.97 4.63
N VAL A 15 -3.12 -10.34 5.68
CA VAL A 15 -2.67 -9.02 6.16
C VAL A 15 -1.19 -9.02 6.56
N SER A 16 -0.69 -10.13 7.11
CA SER A 16 0.71 -10.29 7.50
C SER A 16 1.65 -10.23 6.30
N GLU A 17 1.27 -10.85 5.19
CA GLU A 17 2.04 -10.81 3.95
C GLU A 17 2.01 -9.40 3.36
N LEU A 18 0.83 -8.77 3.25
CA LEU A 18 0.72 -7.39 2.76
C LEU A 18 1.60 -6.41 3.57
N LYS A 19 1.64 -6.56 4.90
CA LYS A 19 2.53 -5.80 5.79
C LYS A 19 4.02 -6.07 5.49
N HIS A 20 4.37 -7.31 5.15
CA HIS A 20 5.73 -7.65 4.73
C HIS A 20 6.12 -6.95 3.42
N ALA A 21 5.22 -6.90 2.42
CA ALA A 21 5.48 -6.13 1.20
C ALA A 21 5.67 -4.63 1.47
N VAL A 22 4.84 -4.04 2.34
CA VAL A 22 5.02 -2.63 2.76
C VAL A 22 6.39 -2.43 3.41
N ALA A 23 6.84 -3.34 4.29
CA ALA A 23 8.15 -3.25 4.92
C ALA A 23 9.31 -3.31 3.90
N LEU A 24 9.20 -4.18 2.89
CA LEU A 24 10.17 -4.24 1.79
C LEU A 24 10.22 -2.92 1.01
N ILE A 25 9.07 -2.36 0.62
CA ILE A 25 9.01 -1.10 -0.11
C ILE A 25 9.55 0.07 0.73
N VAL A 26 9.21 0.14 2.01
CA VAL A 26 9.76 1.17 2.93
C VAL A 26 11.28 1.04 3.03
N SER A 27 11.81 -0.18 3.07
CA SER A 27 13.27 -0.40 3.05
C SER A 27 13.92 0.11 1.76
N TRP A 28 13.23 -0.01 0.62
CA TRP A 28 13.72 0.53 -0.66
C TRP A 28 13.74 2.05 -0.64
N LYS A 29 12.67 2.68 -0.15
CA LYS A 29 12.57 4.14 0.01
C LYS A 29 13.69 4.67 0.91
N ALA A 30 13.97 3.99 2.03
CA ALA A 30 15.07 4.35 2.91
C ALA A 30 16.45 4.26 2.24
N ARG A 31 16.66 3.28 1.35
CA ARG A 31 17.92 3.10 0.60
C ARG A 31 18.08 4.03 -0.59
N SER A 32 16.99 4.32 -1.29
CA SER A 32 16.97 5.11 -2.53
C SER A 32 16.74 6.61 -2.30
N GLY A 33 16.16 7.00 -1.17
CA GLY A 33 15.73 8.38 -0.93
C GLY A 33 14.77 8.85 -2.04
N ASP A 34 15.03 10.03 -2.57
CA ASP A 34 14.22 10.66 -3.62
C ASP A 34 14.29 9.95 -4.98
N SER A 35 15.19 8.97 -5.15
CA SER A 35 15.31 8.20 -6.39
C SER A 35 14.36 6.99 -6.48
N VAL A 36 13.53 6.75 -5.45
CA VAL A 36 12.57 5.66 -5.49
C VAL A 36 11.56 5.88 -6.62
N HIS A 37 11.37 4.85 -7.45
CA HIS A 37 10.44 4.96 -8.57
C HIS A 37 9.01 5.18 -8.05
N ILE A 38 8.27 6.10 -8.68
CA ILE A 38 6.91 6.47 -8.27
C ILE A 38 5.97 5.27 -8.18
N ALA A 39 6.18 4.24 -9.01
CA ALA A 39 5.42 2.99 -8.93
C ALA A 39 5.54 2.30 -7.56
N ALA A 40 6.72 2.31 -6.93
CA ALA A 40 6.88 1.73 -5.59
C ALA A 40 6.14 2.57 -4.53
N ASP A 41 6.18 3.89 -4.65
CA ASP A 41 5.42 4.80 -3.76
C ASP A 41 3.90 4.57 -3.90
N MET A 42 3.39 4.46 -5.14
CA MET A 42 1.98 4.17 -5.39
C MET A 42 1.58 2.78 -4.88
N THR A 43 2.45 1.80 -5.04
CA THR A 43 2.24 0.43 -4.54
C THR A 43 2.14 0.42 -3.02
N GLU A 44 3.00 1.16 -2.32
CA GLU A 44 2.93 1.30 -0.87
C GLU A 44 1.59 1.92 -0.42
N MET A 45 1.14 3.00 -1.07
CA MET A 45 -0.11 3.67 -0.73
C MET A 45 -1.32 2.75 -0.90
N LEU A 46 -1.38 1.99 -2.02
CA LEU A 46 -2.47 1.04 -2.28
C LEU A 46 -2.45 -0.11 -1.28
N LEU A 47 -1.29 -0.71 -0.99
CA LEU A 47 -1.15 -1.77 0.00
C LEU A 47 -1.62 -1.32 1.39
N ARG A 48 -1.27 -0.09 1.80
CA ARG A 48 -1.72 0.47 3.08
C ARG A 48 -3.23 0.65 3.12
N ALA A 49 -3.85 1.09 2.04
CA ALA A 49 -5.31 1.19 1.95
C ALA A 49 -5.99 -0.19 2.05
N ILE A 50 -5.46 -1.20 1.37
CA ILE A 50 -5.96 -2.59 1.41
C ILE A 50 -5.81 -3.19 2.82
N ILE A 51 -4.66 -3.00 3.46
CA ILE A 51 -4.44 -3.45 4.85
C ILE A 51 -5.46 -2.78 5.77
N MET A 52 -5.64 -1.47 5.65
CA MET A 52 -6.59 -0.72 6.46
C MET A 52 -8.03 -1.22 6.28
N ASP A 53 -8.41 -1.54 5.04
CA ASP A 53 -9.71 -2.12 4.69
C ASP A 53 -9.89 -3.49 5.37
N LYS A 54 -8.92 -4.39 5.21
CA LYS A 54 -8.94 -5.74 5.83
C LYS A 54 -8.94 -5.71 7.36
N GLU A 55 -8.34 -4.70 7.99
CA GLU A 55 -8.30 -4.55 9.45
C GLU A 55 -9.50 -3.78 10.02
N THR A 56 -10.31 -3.14 9.17
CA THR A 56 -11.47 -2.37 9.59
C THR A 56 -12.66 -3.29 9.84
N LYS A 57 -13.24 -3.21 11.04
CA LYS A 57 -14.51 -3.87 11.34
C LYS A 57 -15.66 -3.09 10.69
N ASN A 58 -16.65 -3.82 10.17
CA ASN A 58 -17.79 -3.28 9.44
C ASN A 58 -18.75 -2.40 10.29
N ASP A 59 -18.53 -2.31 11.60
CA ASP A 59 -19.37 -1.59 12.54
C ASP A 59 -18.86 -0.17 12.90
N ASP A 60 -17.70 0.22 12.38
CA ASP A 60 -17.07 1.50 12.68
C ASP A 60 -17.11 2.44 11.46
N TRP A 61 -18.18 3.24 11.36
CA TRP A 61 -18.42 4.17 10.24
C TRP A 61 -17.26 5.16 10.03
N PHE A 62 -16.57 5.55 11.11
CA PHE A 62 -15.45 6.48 11.03
C PHE A 62 -14.23 5.81 10.39
N LYS A 63 -13.93 4.57 10.79
CA LYS A 63 -12.86 3.78 10.14
C LYS A 63 -13.18 3.48 8.68
N ILE A 64 -14.43 3.15 8.34
CA ILE A 64 -14.86 2.98 6.95
C ILE A 64 -14.64 4.26 6.15
N GLY A 65 -14.93 5.43 6.73
CA GLY A 65 -14.61 6.73 6.12
C GLY A 65 -13.12 6.91 5.84
N ASN A 66 -12.27 6.56 6.80
CA ASN A 66 -10.82 6.66 6.63
C ASN A 66 -10.26 5.68 5.59
N VAL A 67 -10.80 4.46 5.50
CA VAL A 67 -10.45 3.50 4.44
C VAL A 67 -10.75 4.08 3.06
N LYS A 68 -11.94 4.67 2.87
CA LYS A 68 -12.32 5.32 1.61
C LYS A 68 -11.37 6.47 1.27
N LEU A 69 -11.02 7.30 2.25
CA LEU A 69 -10.05 8.37 2.05
C LEU A 69 -8.68 7.84 1.63
N ALA A 70 -8.19 6.76 2.26
CA ALA A 70 -6.91 6.15 1.93
C ALA A 70 -6.88 5.67 0.46
N TYR A 71 -7.92 4.97 0.01
CA TYR A 71 -8.05 4.56 -1.39
C TYR A 71 -8.13 5.77 -2.33
N CYS A 72 -8.95 6.77 -2.02
CA CYS A 72 -9.06 7.98 -2.85
C CYS A 72 -7.71 8.70 -2.99
N THR A 73 -6.97 8.87 -1.90
CA THR A 73 -5.64 9.50 -1.93
C THR A 73 -4.66 8.70 -2.78
N ALA A 74 -4.63 7.37 -2.65
CA ALA A 74 -3.78 6.50 -3.47
C ALA A 74 -4.12 6.59 -4.96
N ILE A 75 -5.42 6.55 -5.30
CA ILE A 75 -5.90 6.62 -6.68
C ILE A 75 -5.60 8.00 -7.30
N ILE A 76 -5.90 9.09 -6.61
CA ILE A 76 -5.63 10.45 -7.11
C ILE A 76 -4.13 10.63 -7.38
N ARG A 77 -3.28 10.13 -6.48
CA ARG A 77 -1.83 10.21 -6.65
C ARG A 77 -1.35 9.40 -7.86
N LEU A 78 -1.89 8.20 -8.06
CA LEU A 78 -1.60 7.37 -9.24
C LEU A 78 -2.02 8.07 -10.53
N VAL A 79 -3.24 8.62 -10.58
CA VAL A 79 -3.77 9.32 -11.76
C VAL A 79 -2.95 10.56 -12.10
N ASN A 80 -2.45 11.30 -11.12
CA ASN A 80 -1.63 12.50 -11.36
C ASN A 80 -0.21 12.19 -11.89
N VAL A 81 0.22 10.94 -11.82
CA VAL A 81 1.56 10.49 -12.26
C VAL A 81 1.52 9.86 -13.65
N LEU A 82 0.36 9.30 -14.04
CA LEU A 82 0.10 8.72 -15.36
C LEU A 82 -0.18 9.82 -16.39
#